data_AF-A0A3M6W748-F1
#
_entry.id   AF-A0A3M6W748-F1
#
_cell.length_a   1.000
_cell.length_b   1.000
_cell.length_c   1.000
_cell.angle_alpha   90.00
_cell.angle_beta   90.00
_cell.angle_gamma   90.00
#
_symmetry.space_group_name_H-M   'P 1'
#
loop_
_entity.id
_entity.type
_entity.pdbx_description
1 polymer ?
#
loop_
_entity_poly.entity_id
_entity_poly.type
_entity_poly.pdbx_seq_one_letter_code
_entity_poly.pdbx_strand_id
1 'polypeptide(L)'
;MSWKGFTKAVSRAPHQVLAKAHQVEVTHDAVYKDAELRFEELEKETKKLHDESSKYFKSIHGMLDHQIGFSRAIAEIYKPISGRASDPDSYVIDSNPEGIRACEEYEAVVQELKASLAPELEMIQSRVVMPADELTKIVKSVRQVADKRNRKQTEYDMRKAKVKKLEAKPDRSAKDETALAEAENKFLEAEMDFETFNNQLKETLPEFFRLEREFIMPLFQSFYYMQLNVFYTLH
;
A
#
# COMPACT_ATOMS: atom_id res chain seq x y z
N MET A 1 -1.21 -4.65 -20.84
CA MET A 1 -1.32 -3.39 -21.62
C MET A 1 -1.76 -3.73 -23.04
N SER A 2 -2.72 -2.99 -23.61
CA SER A 2 -3.19 -3.19 -25.00
C SER A 2 -2.26 -2.49 -26.00
N TRP A 3 -2.17 -3.00 -27.23
CA TRP A 3 -1.40 -2.42 -28.35
C TRP A 3 -1.72 -0.92 -28.58
N LYS A 4 -3.00 -0.54 -28.49
CA LYS A 4 -3.44 0.87 -28.56
C LYS A 4 -2.93 1.73 -27.38
N GLY A 5 -2.74 1.13 -26.21
CA GLY A 5 -2.18 1.81 -25.04
C GLY A 5 -0.68 2.06 -25.19
N PHE A 6 0.04 1.12 -25.80
CA PHE A 6 1.46 1.25 -26.10
C PHE A 6 1.71 2.36 -27.14
N THR A 7 0.97 2.39 -28.24
CA THR A 7 1.12 3.44 -29.26
C THR A 7 0.85 4.84 -28.69
N LYS A 8 -0.16 5.01 -27.84
CA LYS A 8 -0.43 6.27 -27.13
C LYS A 8 0.66 6.64 -26.12
N ALA A 9 1.31 5.66 -25.48
CA ALA A 9 2.42 5.94 -24.57
C ALA A 9 3.63 6.50 -25.33
N VAL A 10 3.99 5.87 -26.46
CA VAL A 10 5.09 6.32 -27.33
C VAL A 10 4.82 7.73 -27.87
N SER A 11 3.58 8.05 -28.26
CA SER A 11 3.26 9.39 -28.78
C SER A 11 3.35 10.51 -27.73
N ARG A 12 3.18 10.19 -26.43
CA ARG A 12 3.22 11.18 -25.34
C ARG A 12 4.62 11.41 -24.77
N ALA A 13 5.51 10.42 -24.88
CA ALA A 13 6.84 10.48 -24.28
C ALA A 13 7.66 11.72 -24.70
N PRO A 14 7.68 12.16 -25.98
CA PRO A 14 8.37 13.39 -26.36
C PRO A 14 7.82 14.63 -25.66
N HIS A 15 6.49 14.75 -25.54
CA HIS A 15 5.85 15.87 -24.88
C HIS A 15 6.17 15.93 -23.38
N GLN A 16 6.25 14.78 -22.71
CA GLN A 16 6.63 14.72 -21.30
C GLN A 16 8.06 15.20 -21.05
N VAL A 17 8.99 14.90 -21.95
CA VAL A 17 10.38 15.39 -21.86
C VAL A 17 10.41 16.90 -22.05
N LEU A 18 9.71 17.43 -23.05
CA LEU A 18 9.64 18.86 -23.30
C LEU A 18 8.97 19.62 -22.14
N ALA A 19 7.93 19.03 -21.53
CA ALA A 19 7.24 19.60 -20.39
C ALA A 19 8.18 19.72 -19.17
N LYS A 20 8.97 18.69 -18.90
CA LYS A 20 10.00 18.71 -17.84
C LYS A 20 11.12 19.71 -18.12
N ALA A 21 11.42 19.98 -19.38
CA ALA A 21 12.38 21.00 -19.80
C ALA A 21 11.78 22.42 -19.85
N HIS A 22 10.52 22.61 -19.43
CA HIS A 22 9.78 23.87 -19.53
C HIS A 22 9.69 24.43 -20.96
N GLN A 23 9.77 23.56 -21.97
CA GLN A 23 9.73 23.93 -23.39
C GLN A 23 8.30 23.88 -23.98
N VAL A 24 7.33 23.35 -23.23
CA VAL A 24 5.91 23.35 -23.60
C VAL A 24 5.05 23.76 -22.42
N GLU A 25 3.91 24.36 -22.71
CA GLU A 25 2.91 24.76 -21.74
C GLU A 25 2.25 23.52 -21.12
N VAL A 26 2.10 23.51 -19.79
CA VAL A 26 1.45 22.43 -19.03
C VAL A 26 0.27 23.03 -18.31
N THR A 27 -0.90 22.39 -18.44
CA THR A 27 -2.10 22.86 -17.76
C THR A 27 -1.91 22.79 -16.24
N HIS A 28 -2.18 23.90 -15.55
CA HIS A 28 -2.09 23.96 -14.09
C HIS A 28 -3.49 24.00 -13.46
N ASP A 29 -3.77 23.03 -12.59
CA ASP A 29 -5.03 22.94 -11.85
C ASP A 29 -4.72 23.00 -10.36
N ALA A 30 -4.84 24.20 -9.77
CA ALA A 30 -4.43 24.42 -8.37
C ALA A 30 -5.28 23.61 -7.38
N VAL A 31 -6.58 23.46 -7.66
CA VAL A 31 -7.51 22.72 -6.81
C VAL A 31 -7.19 21.23 -6.84
N TYR A 32 -7.02 20.65 -8.04
CA TYR A 32 -6.64 19.25 -8.15
C TYR A 32 -5.25 18.99 -7.57
N LYS A 33 -4.29 19.90 -7.78
CA LYS A 33 -2.92 19.74 -7.27
C LYS A 33 -2.86 19.71 -5.74
N ASP A 34 -3.63 20.56 -5.07
CA ASP A 34 -3.76 20.53 -3.61
C ASP A 34 -4.35 19.18 -3.14
N ALA A 35 -5.45 18.74 -3.76
CA ALA A 35 -6.07 17.46 -3.46
C ALA A 35 -5.14 16.26 -3.72
N GLU A 36 -4.36 16.30 -4.80
CA GLU A 36 -3.40 15.25 -5.16
C GLU A 36 -2.27 15.14 -4.13
N LEU A 37 -1.72 16.26 -3.65
CA LEU A 37 -0.69 16.25 -2.60
C LEU A 37 -1.22 15.63 -1.31
N ARG A 38 -2.45 15.99 -0.92
CA ARG A 38 -3.11 15.39 0.24
C ARG A 38 -3.37 13.89 0.04
N PHE A 39 -3.74 13.49 -1.17
CA PHE A 39 -3.96 12.08 -1.51
C PHE A 39 -2.67 11.26 -1.48
N GLU A 40 -1.54 11.81 -1.95
CA GLU A 40 -0.22 11.15 -1.86
C GLU A 40 0.20 10.89 -0.41
N GLU A 41 -0.01 11.86 0.48
CA GLU A 41 0.27 11.69 1.91
C GLU A 41 -0.64 10.61 2.52
N LEU A 42 -1.93 10.67 2.24
CA LEU A 42 -2.90 9.67 2.70
C LEU A 42 -2.55 8.26 2.22
N GLU A 43 -2.15 8.11 0.96
CA GLU A 43 -1.74 6.82 0.39
C GLU A 43 -0.55 6.22 1.15
N LYS A 44 0.45 7.06 1.46
CA LYS A 44 1.62 6.65 2.25
C LYS A 44 1.23 6.23 3.66
N GLU A 45 0.45 7.04 4.37
CA GLU A 45 0.08 6.76 5.76
C GLU A 45 -0.90 5.57 5.87
N THR A 46 -1.81 5.38 4.90
CA THR A 46 -2.67 4.19 4.81
C THR A 46 -1.85 2.92 4.68
N LYS A 47 -0.85 2.92 3.78
CA LYS A 47 0.05 1.78 3.61
C LYS A 47 0.82 1.49 4.91
N LYS A 48 1.33 2.53 5.56
CA LYS A 48 2.04 2.39 6.84
C LYS A 48 1.13 1.80 7.93
N LEU A 49 -0.11 2.27 8.04
CA LEU A 49 -1.09 1.72 8.98
C LEU A 49 -1.33 0.22 8.73
N HIS A 50 -1.54 -0.18 7.48
CA HIS A 50 -1.71 -1.59 7.11
C HIS A 50 -0.46 -2.41 7.48
N ASP A 51 0.73 -1.96 7.07
CA ASP A 51 1.97 -2.70 7.25
C ASP A 51 2.32 -2.85 8.74
N GLU A 52 2.20 -1.79 9.54
CA GLU A 52 2.50 -1.81 10.98
C GLU A 52 1.46 -2.60 11.79
N SER A 53 0.17 -2.49 11.47
CA SER A 53 -0.88 -3.29 12.15
C SER A 53 -0.74 -4.78 11.85
N SER A 54 -0.47 -5.14 10.59
CA SER A 54 -0.21 -6.53 10.19
C SER A 54 1.06 -7.08 10.85
N LYS A 55 2.11 -6.26 10.91
CA LYS A 55 3.36 -6.61 11.59
C LYS A 55 3.15 -6.81 13.08
N TYR A 56 2.41 -5.94 13.75
CA TYR A 56 2.08 -6.08 15.17
C TYR A 56 1.39 -7.42 15.44
N PHE A 57 0.30 -7.72 14.71
CA PHE A 57 -0.43 -8.98 14.83
C PHE A 57 0.48 -10.21 14.66
N LYS A 58 1.28 -10.24 13.59
CA LYS A 58 2.22 -11.34 13.32
C LYS A 58 3.32 -11.46 14.39
N SER A 59 3.78 -10.34 14.93
CA SER A 59 4.87 -10.31 15.91
C SER A 59 4.43 -10.89 17.25
N ILE A 60 3.18 -10.66 17.69
CA ILE A 60 2.68 -11.26 18.93
C ILE A 60 2.58 -12.78 18.79
N HIS A 61 2.01 -13.29 17.69
CA HIS A 61 1.99 -14.72 17.42
C HIS A 61 3.41 -15.32 17.34
N GLY A 62 4.31 -14.67 16.59
CA GLY A 62 5.69 -15.12 16.43
C GLY A 62 6.47 -15.12 17.74
N MET A 63 6.24 -14.15 18.63
CA MET A 63 6.85 -14.11 19.96
C MET A 63 6.48 -15.35 20.78
N LEU A 64 5.18 -15.67 20.86
CA LEU A 64 4.69 -16.84 21.62
C LEU A 64 5.20 -18.16 21.03
N ASP A 65 5.22 -18.27 19.70
CA ASP A 65 5.75 -19.46 19.00
C ASP A 65 7.26 -19.64 19.24
N HIS A 66 8.03 -18.55 19.23
CA HIS A 66 9.45 -18.59 19.54
C HIS A 66 9.72 -18.94 21.01
N GLN A 67 8.90 -18.48 21.95
CA GLN A 67 9.01 -18.86 23.36
C GLN A 67 8.81 -20.37 23.55
N ILE A 68 7.80 -20.95 22.90
CA ILE A 68 7.59 -22.41 22.89
C ILE A 68 8.80 -23.12 22.26
N GLY A 69 9.26 -22.66 21.10
CA GLY A 69 10.41 -23.26 20.41
C GLY A 69 11.71 -23.19 21.23
N PHE A 70 11.94 -22.08 21.91
CA PHE A 70 13.08 -21.89 22.83
C PHE A 70 13.01 -22.91 23.98
N SER A 71 11.85 -23.05 24.62
CA SER A 71 11.66 -24.03 25.70
C SER A 71 11.99 -25.46 25.26
N ARG A 72 11.47 -25.86 24.09
CA ARG A 72 11.72 -27.18 23.50
C ARG A 72 13.20 -27.41 23.20
N ALA A 73 13.90 -26.39 22.69
CA ALA A 73 15.33 -26.48 22.41
C ALA A 73 16.16 -26.65 23.70
N ILE A 74 15.81 -25.95 24.78
CA ILE A 74 16.46 -26.13 26.09
C ILE A 74 16.16 -27.53 26.66
N ALA A 75 14.91 -28.00 26.58
CA ALA A 75 14.54 -29.34 27.01
C ALA A 75 15.36 -30.43 26.27
N GLU A 76 15.62 -30.23 24.97
CA GLU A 76 16.45 -31.14 24.18
C GLU A 76 17.90 -31.20 24.68
N ILE A 77 18.47 -30.07 25.12
CA ILE A 77 19.83 -30.01 25.69
C ILE A 77 19.92 -30.80 27.00
N TYR A 78 18.85 -30.79 27.81
CA TYR A 78 18.81 -31.53 29.08
C TYR A 78 18.56 -33.04 28.94
N LYS A 79 18.22 -33.51 27.73
CA LYS A 79 18.09 -34.95 27.46
C LYS A 79 19.47 -35.61 27.46
N PRO A 80 19.59 -36.83 28.00
CA PRO A 80 20.86 -37.54 27.99
C PRO A 80 21.32 -37.80 26.54
N ILE A 81 22.59 -37.50 26.27
CA ILE A 81 23.23 -37.83 25.00
C ILE A 81 23.38 -39.36 24.96
N SER A 82 22.87 -40.01 23.92
CA SER A 82 23.07 -41.44 23.73
C SER A 82 24.57 -41.73 23.57
N GLY A 83 25.09 -42.66 24.38
CA GLY A 83 26.50 -43.01 24.41
C GLY A 83 27.05 -43.41 23.04
N ARG A 84 28.25 -42.95 22.73
CA ARG A 84 29.03 -43.35 21.55
C ARG A 84 29.89 -44.55 21.94
N ALA A 85 29.88 -45.61 21.13
CA ALA A 85 30.71 -46.80 21.36
C ALA A 85 32.23 -46.50 21.44
N SER A 86 32.66 -45.35 20.92
CA SER A 86 34.05 -44.87 20.93
C SER A 86 34.47 -44.16 22.22
N ASP A 87 33.53 -43.82 23.11
CA ASP A 87 33.79 -43.04 24.33
C ASP A 87 33.15 -43.76 25.54
N PRO A 88 33.93 -44.48 26.37
CA PRO A 88 33.44 -45.21 27.53
C PRO A 88 32.74 -44.32 28.58
N ASP A 89 33.05 -43.02 28.63
CA ASP A 89 32.45 -42.07 29.58
C ASP A 89 31.12 -41.50 29.05
N SER A 90 30.80 -41.72 27.77
CA SER A 90 29.53 -41.27 27.16
C SER A 90 28.29 -42.05 27.61
N TYR A 91 28.45 -43.09 28.43
CA TYR A 91 27.36 -43.80 29.09
C TYR A 91 26.94 -43.17 30.43
N VAL A 92 27.62 -42.10 30.87
CA VAL A 92 27.19 -41.31 32.02
C VAL A 92 25.93 -40.53 31.64
N ILE A 93 24.81 -40.90 32.26
CA ILE A 93 23.51 -40.24 32.06
C ILE A 93 23.54 -38.91 32.82
N ASP A 94 24.04 -37.85 32.19
CA ASP A 94 23.94 -36.48 32.68
C ASP A 94 22.61 -35.86 32.22
N SER A 95 21.51 -36.35 32.80
CA SER A 95 20.18 -35.82 32.56
C SER A 95 19.82 -34.80 33.64
N ASN A 96 19.09 -33.75 33.26
CA ASN A 96 18.50 -32.81 34.21
C ASN A 96 16.95 -32.90 34.17
N PRO A 97 16.33 -33.84 34.90
CA PRO A 97 14.87 -34.01 34.92
C PRO A 97 14.12 -32.77 35.42
N GLU A 98 14.70 -32.02 36.36
CA GLU A 98 14.11 -30.77 36.88
C GLU A 98 14.09 -29.69 35.80
N GLY A 99 15.18 -29.56 35.03
CA GLY A 99 15.27 -28.66 33.88
C GLY A 99 14.28 -29.01 32.77
N ILE A 100 14.12 -30.30 32.46
CA ILE A 100 13.11 -30.77 31.48
C ILE A 100 11.70 -30.40 31.97
N ARG A 101 11.37 -30.70 33.23
CA ARG A 101 10.05 -30.38 33.80
C ARG A 101 9.77 -28.88 33.78
N ALA A 102 10.75 -28.04 34.13
CA ALA A 102 10.61 -26.59 34.08
C ALA A 102 10.34 -26.08 32.64
N CYS A 103 10.94 -26.71 31.63
CA CYS A 103 10.67 -26.38 30.22
C CYS A 103 9.25 -26.81 29.80
N GLU A 104 8.79 -27.99 30.22
CA GLU A 104 7.43 -28.47 29.95
C GLU A 104 6.37 -27.58 30.62
N GLU A 105 6.59 -27.19 31.87
CA GLU A 105 5.72 -26.26 32.62
C GLU A 105 5.69 -24.88 31.94
N TYR A 106 6.85 -24.34 31.56
CA TYR A 106 6.90 -23.08 30.82
C TYR A 106 6.18 -23.16 29.47
N GLU A 107 6.35 -24.25 28.72
CA GLU A 107 5.62 -24.46 27.47
C GLU A 107 4.10 -24.45 27.71
N ALA A 108 3.62 -25.14 28.75
CA ALA A 108 2.20 -25.16 29.10
C ALA A 108 1.65 -23.75 29.40
N VAL A 109 2.40 -22.94 30.17
CA VAL A 109 2.02 -21.54 30.47
C VAL A 109 1.94 -20.70 29.20
N VAL A 110 2.91 -20.82 28.29
CA VAL A 110 2.90 -20.04 27.04
C VAL A 110 1.77 -20.50 26.11
N GLN A 111 1.43 -21.79 26.09
CA GLN A 111 0.29 -22.31 25.33
C GLN A 111 -1.04 -21.79 25.88
N GLU A 112 -1.21 -21.75 27.20
CA GLU A 112 -2.38 -21.17 27.85
C GLU A 112 -2.49 -19.66 27.56
N LEU A 113 -1.38 -18.94 27.67
CA LEU A 113 -1.31 -17.51 27.31
C LEU A 113 -1.69 -17.27 25.85
N LYS A 114 -1.23 -18.12 24.93
CA LYS A 114 -1.59 -18.06 23.51
C LYS A 114 -3.08 -18.30 23.28
N ALA A 115 -3.68 -19.24 24.00
CA ALA A 115 -5.13 -19.48 23.93
C ALA A 115 -5.93 -18.30 24.52
N SER A 116 -5.46 -17.74 25.63
CA SER A 116 -6.06 -16.58 26.30
C SER A 116 -6.04 -15.33 25.43
N LEU A 117 -4.96 -15.08 24.68
CA LEU A 117 -4.79 -13.94 23.78
C LEU A 117 -5.48 -14.09 22.42
N ALA A 118 -5.91 -15.30 22.06
CA ALA A 118 -6.45 -15.56 20.72
C ALA A 118 -7.66 -14.68 20.37
N PRO A 119 -8.64 -14.45 21.25
CA PRO A 119 -9.78 -13.57 20.97
C PRO A 119 -9.36 -12.12 20.68
N GLU A 120 -8.42 -11.57 21.46
CA GLU A 120 -7.90 -10.21 21.30
C GLU A 120 -7.17 -10.06 19.96
N LEU A 121 -6.36 -11.04 19.60
CA LEU A 121 -5.65 -11.06 18.32
C LEU A 121 -6.63 -11.19 17.14
N GLU A 122 -7.68 -12.00 17.27
CA GLU A 122 -8.75 -12.10 16.26
C GLU A 122 -9.52 -10.77 16.10
N MET A 123 -9.77 -10.06 17.20
CA MET A 123 -10.35 -8.71 17.14
C MET A 123 -9.45 -7.73 16.38
N ILE A 124 -8.13 -7.74 16.63
CA ILE A 124 -7.19 -6.89 15.89
C ILE A 124 -7.19 -7.24 14.41
N GLN A 125 -7.14 -8.53 14.07
CA GLN A 125 -7.15 -8.98 12.69
C GLN A 125 -8.42 -8.54 11.95
N SER A 126 -9.59 -8.74 12.55
CA SER A 126 -10.90 -8.46 11.93
C SER A 126 -11.29 -6.98 11.93
N ARG A 127 -10.89 -6.21 12.95
CA ARG A 127 -11.32 -4.81 13.13
C ARG A 127 -10.26 -3.76 12.79
N VAL A 128 -9.00 -4.16 12.61
CA VAL A 128 -7.90 -3.24 12.27
C VAL A 128 -7.23 -3.66 10.97
N VAL A 129 -6.68 -4.88 10.90
CA VAL A 129 -5.87 -5.33 9.76
C VAL A 129 -6.71 -5.46 8.48
N MET A 130 -7.84 -6.17 8.55
CA MET A 130 -8.73 -6.33 7.39
C MET A 130 -9.31 -5.00 6.89
N PRO A 131 -9.84 -4.11 7.75
CA PRO A 131 -10.30 -2.79 7.31
C PRO A 131 -9.19 -1.92 6.70
N ALA A 132 -7.96 -1.98 7.23
CA ALA A 132 -6.81 -1.28 6.64
C ALA A 132 -6.42 -1.83 5.25
N ASP A 133 -6.55 -3.14 5.02
CA ASP A 133 -6.37 -3.75 3.70
C ASP A 133 -7.44 -3.29 2.70
N GLU A 134 -8.71 -3.24 3.13
CA GLU A 134 -9.80 -2.71 2.30
C GLU A 134 -9.60 -1.23 1.94
N LEU A 135 -9.20 -0.39 2.91
CA LEU A 135 -8.86 1.01 2.62
C LEU A 135 -7.69 1.09 1.62
N THR A 136 -6.69 0.23 1.74
CA THR A 136 -5.56 0.16 0.79
C THR A 136 -6.04 -0.18 -0.63
N LYS A 137 -7.05 -1.05 -0.80
CA LYS A 137 -7.65 -1.37 -2.10
C LYS A 137 -8.38 -0.16 -2.69
N ILE A 138 -9.13 0.58 -1.88
CA ILE A 138 -9.83 1.80 -2.29
C ILE A 138 -8.82 2.86 -2.75
N VAL A 139 -7.78 3.12 -1.95
CA VAL A 139 -6.70 4.06 -2.30
C VAL A 139 -6.06 3.68 -3.64
N LYS A 140 -5.73 2.40 -3.86
CA LYS A 140 -5.19 1.93 -5.14
C LYS A 140 -6.13 2.20 -6.31
N SER A 141 -7.44 2.06 -6.12
CA SER A 141 -8.44 2.38 -7.15
C SER A 141 -8.44 3.86 -7.50
N VAL A 142 -8.43 4.75 -6.50
CA VAL A 142 -8.36 6.21 -6.69
C VAL A 142 -7.05 6.59 -7.41
N ARG A 143 -5.92 6.02 -7.01
CA ARG A 143 -4.61 6.21 -7.67
C ARG A 143 -4.66 5.83 -9.16
N GLN A 144 -5.33 4.74 -9.52
CA GLN A 144 -5.48 4.36 -10.93
C GLN A 144 -6.29 5.39 -11.74
N VAL A 145 -7.28 6.04 -11.14
CA VAL A 145 -8.05 7.12 -11.76
C VAL A 145 -7.19 8.39 -11.90
N ALA A 146 -6.44 8.77 -10.86
CA ALA A 146 -5.47 9.87 -10.91
C ALA A 146 -4.43 9.67 -12.03
N ASP A 147 -3.87 8.47 -12.15
CA ASP A 147 -2.95 8.12 -13.24
C ASP A 147 -3.61 8.21 -14.62
N LYS A 148 -4.89 7.83 -14.75
CA LYS A 148 -5.65 8.02 -15.99
C LYS A 148 -5.80 9.51 -16.29
N ARG A 149 -6.18 10.33 -15.32
CA ARG A 149 -6.30 11.78 -15.45
C ARG A 149 -4.98 12.42 -15.90
N ASN A 150 -3.85 12.10 -15.27
CA ASN A 150 -2.53 12.62 -15.65
C ASN A 150 -2.13 12.25 -17.08
N ARG A 151 -2.46 11.00 -17.48
CA ARG A 151 -2.28 10.51 -18.85
C ARG A 151 -3.14 11.26 -19.87
N LYS A 152 -4.35 11.66 -19.49
CA LYS A 152 -5.27 12.45 -20.32
C LYS A 152 -4.87 13.92 -20.39
N GLN A 153 -4.40 14.50 -19.29
CA GLN A 153 -3.83 15.85 -19.26
C GLN A 153 -2.65 15.97 -20.24
N THR A 154 -1.74 15.00 -20.23
CA THR A 154 -0.61 14.99 -21.18
C THR A 154 -1.09 14.93 -22.63
N GLU A 155 -2.17 14.16 -22.91
CA GLU A 155 -2.77 14.08 -24.25
C GLU A 155 -3.44 15.42 -24.62
N TYR A 156 -4.19 16.03 -23.71
CA TYR A 156 -4.79 17.36 -23.85
C TYR A 156 -3.75 18.44 -24.18
N ASP A 157 -2.70 18.59 -23.35
CA ASP A 157 -1.65 19.61 -23.53
C ASP A 157 -0.94 19.44 -24.88
N MET A 158 -0.61 18.19 -25.25
CA MET A 158 0.01 17.87 -26.53
C MET A 158 -0.87 18.24 -27.73
N ARG A 159 -2.18 17.98 -27.65
CA ARG A 159 -3.14 18.30 -28.73
C ARG A 159 -3.35 19.81 -28.83
N LYS A 160 -3.49 20.49 -27.69
CA LYS A 160 -3.59 21.96 -27.59
C LYS A 160 -2.37 22.63 -28.25
N ALA A 161 -1.17 22.18 -27.91
CA ALA A 161 0.07 22.69 -28.50
C ALA A 161 0.13 22.48 -30.02
N LYS A 162 -0.40 21.36 -30.52
CA LYS A 162 -0.46 21.08 -31.96
C LYS A 162 -1.43 22.02 -32.69
N VAL A 163 -2.61 22.26 -32.13
CA VAL A 163 -3.58 23.22 -32.70
C VAL A 163 -2.97 24.61 -32.76
N LYS A 164 -2.44 25.11 -31.64
CA LYS A 164 -1.77 26.42 -31.53
C LYS A 164 -0.64 26.59 -32.57
N LYS A 165 0.14 25.52 -32.81
CA LYS A 165 1.22 25.52 -33.81
C LYS A 165 0.70 25.61 -35.26
N LEU A 166 -0.43 24.96 -35.56
CA LEU A 166 -1.04 25.01 -36.89
C LEU A 166 -1.73 26.35 -37.15
N GLU A 167 -2.40 26.90 -36.13
CA GLU A 167 -3.02 28.23 -36.17
C GLU A 167 -2.01 29.35 -36.40
N ALA A 168 -0.82 29.24 -35.80
CA ALA A 168 0.24 30.25 -35.91
C ALA A 168 0.94 30.30 -37.29
N LYS A 169 0.57 29.44 -38.24
CA LYS A 169 1.14 29.48 -39.60
C LYS A 169 0.58 30.69 -40.37
N PRO A 170 1.45 31.56 -40.93
CA PRO A 170 1.03 32.78 -41.64
C PRO A 170 0.37 32.49 -43.00
N ASP A 171 0.90 31.53 -43.77
CA ASP A 171 0.36 31.13 -45.07
C ASP A 171 -0.18 29.69 -45.01
N ARG A 172 -1.49 29.55 -44.77
CA ARG A 172 -2.13 28.22 -44.69
C ARG A 172 -2.62 27.78 -46.06
N SER A 173 -2.12 26.64 -46.52
CA SER A 173 -2.65 25.97 -47.72
C SER A 173 -3.98 25.26 -47.40
N ALA A 174 -4.75 24.87 -48.42
CA ALA A 174 -5.94 24.03 -48.24
C ALA A 174 -5.65 22.71 -47.47
N LYS A 175 -4.42 22.19 -47.61
CA LYS A 175 -3.93 21.02 -46.86
C LYS A 175 -3.69 21.34 -45.39
N ASP A 176 -3.21 22.55 -45.08
CA ASP A 176 -3.03 23.01 -43.69
C ASP A 176 -4.39 23.25 -43.01
N GLU A 177 -5.38 23.80 -43.71
CA GLU A 177 -6.74 23.95 -43.22
C GLU A 177 -7.38 22.59 -42.89
N THR A 178 -7.21 21.61 -43.78
CA THR A 178 -7.69 20.24 -43.53
C THR A 178 -6.99 19.62 -42.31
N ALA A 179 -5.67 19.81 -42.19
CA ALA A 179 -4.89 19.30 -41.05
C ALA A 179 -5.22 20.01 -39.72
N LEU A 180 -5.58 21.29 -39.78
CA LEU A 180 -6.05 22.06 -38.63
C LEU A 180 -7.41 21.54 -38.15
N ALA A 181 -8.38 21.38 -39.05
CA ALA A 181 -9.69 20.83 -38.71
C ALA A 181 -9.59 19.42 -38.09
N GLU A 182 -8.71 18.56 -38.61
CA GLU A 182 -8.43 17.26 -37.99
C GLU A 182 -7.78 17.36 -36.60
N ALA A 183 -6.91 18.36 -36.39
CA ALA A 183 -6.24 18.57 -35.12
C ALA A 183 -7.20 19.12 -34.06
N GLU A 184 -8.12 20.02 -34.45
CA GLU A 184 -9.19 20.55 -33.61
C GLU A 184 -10.14 19.45 -33.15
N ASN A 185 -10.60 18.59 -34.06
CA ASN A 185 -11.44 17.43 -33.69
C ASN A 185 -10.75 16.53 -32.66
N LYS A 186 -9.46 16.23 -32.86
CA LYS A 186 -8.67 15.42 -31.90
C LYS A 186 -8.39 16.15 -30.58
N PHE A 187 -8.39 17.48 -30.59
CA PHE A 187 -8.25 18.29 -29.38
C PHE A 187 -9.55 18.27 -28.58
N LEU A 188 -10.71 18.45 -29.22
CA LEU A 188 -12.02 18.36 -28.57
C LEU A 188 -12.24 17.00 -27.91
N GLU A 189 -11.88 15.91 -28.58
CA GLU A 189 -11.92 14.56 -27.98
C GLU A 189 -11.03 14.45 -26.73
N ALA A 190 -9.80 14.99 -26.80
CA ALA A 190 -8.86 14.94 -25.69
C ALA A 190 -9.27 15.84 -24.51
N GLU A 191 -9.90 16.98 -24.79
CA GLU A 191 -10.46 17.90 -23.81
C GLU A 191 -11.63 17.26 -23.06
N MET A 192 -12.59 16.68 -23.78
CA MET A 192 -13.71 15.95 -23.16
C MET A 192 -13.20 14.80 -22.27
N ASP A 193 -12.26 14.00 -22.76
CA ASP A 193 -11.65 12.91 -21.99
C ASP A 193 -10.95 13.42 -20.73
N PHE A 194 -10.17 14.50 -20.83
CA PHE A 194 -9.44 15.08 -19.70
C PHE A 194 -10.41 15.64 -18.66
N GLU A 195 -11.36 16.48 -19.08
CA GLU A 195 -12.34 17.12 -18.20
C GLU A 195 -13.21 16.09 -17.48
N THR A 196 -13.57 14.97 -18.13
CA THR A 196 -14.30 13.88 -17.50
C THR A 196 -13.58 13.37 -16.25
N PHE A 197 -12.30 13.00 -16.37
CA PHE A 197 -11.54 12.49 -15.22
C PHE A 197 -11.14 13.60 -14.23
N ASN A 198 -10.89 14.81 -14.72
CA ASN A 198 -10.50 15.94 -13.88
C ASN A 198 -11.65 16.32 -12.93
N ASN A 199 -12.87 16.44 -13.46
CA ASN A 199 -14.05 16.78 -12.68
C ASN A 199 -14.46 15.61 -11.77
N GLN A 200 -14.38 14.37 -12.25
CA GLN A 200 -14.59 13.19 -11.41
C GLN A 200 -13.70 13.20 -10.16
N LEU A 201 -12.40 13.48 -10.29
CA LEU A 201 -11.48 13.51 -9.14
C LEU A 201 -11.74 14.69 -8.22
N LYS A 202 -12.07 15.86 -8.77
CA LYS A 202 -12.43 17.05 -7.98
C LYS A 202 -13.69 16.85 -7.14
N GLU A 203 -14.64 16.07 -7.63
CA GLU A 203 -15.86 15.73 -6.90
C GLU A 203 -15.63 14.62 -5.87
N THR A 204 -14.86 13.58 -6.23
CA THR A 204 -14.71 12.38 -5.41
C THR A 204 -13.66 12.49 -4.31
N LEU A 205 -12.54 13.18 -4.54
CA LEU A 205 -11.46 13.31 -3.54
C LEU A 205 -11.92 14.01 -2.25
N PRO A 206 -12.68 15.12 -2.28
CA PRO A 206 -13.16 15.75 -1.05
C PRO A 206 -14.02 14.81 -0.19
N GLU A 207 -14.89 14.05 -0.82
CA GLU A 207 -15.74 13.08 -0.12
C GLU A 207 -14.94 11.90 0.41
N PHE A 208 -13.99 11.39 -0.38
CA PHE A 208 -13.05 10.36 0.07
C PHE A 208 -12.28 10.80 1.33
N PHE A 209 -11.81 12.05 1.36
CA PHE A 209 -11.13 12.60 2.53
C PHE A 209 -12.02 12.79 3.76
N ARG A 210 -13.33 13.01 3.57
CA ARG A 210 -14.29 13.08 4.67
C ARG A 210 -14.48 11.69 5.28
N LEU A 211 -14.71 10.68 4.43
CA LEU A 211 -14.91 9.30 4.84
C LEU A 211 -13.67 8.70 5.49
N GLU A 212 -12.48 9.00 4.97
CA GLU A 212 -11.22 8.55 5.57
C GLU A 212 -11.08 9.07 7.00
N ARG A 213 -11.36 10.35 7.26
CA ARG A 213 -11.32 10.92 8.61
C ARG A 213 -12.28 10.21 9.57
N GLU A 214 -13.49 9.91 9.11
CA GLU A 214 -14.52 9.20 9.88
C GLU A 214 -14.13 7.74 10.15
N PHE A 215 -13.33 7.13 9.28
CA PHE A 215 -12.85 5.77 9.41
C PHE A 215 -11.61 5.64 10.32
N ILE A 216 -10.62 6.51 10.14
CA ILE A 216 -9.30 6.39 10.78
C ILE A 216 -9.37 6.62 12.29
N MET A 217 -10.13 7.63 12.75
CA MET A 217 -10.16 7.98 14.17
C MET A 217 -10.71 6.84 15.07
N PRO A 218 -11.88 6.24 14.77
CA PRO A 218 -12.38 5.10 15.54
C PRO A 218 -11.48 3.87 15.45
N LEU A 219 -10.85 3.64 14.29
CA LEU A 219 -9.94 2.51 14.09
C LEU A 219 -8.72 2.62 15.00
N PHE A 220 -8.07 3.78 15.07
CA PHE A 220 -6.92 3.99 15.96
C PHE A 220 -7.28 3.89 17.44
N GLN A 221 -8.40 4.47 17.86
CA GLN A 221 -8.86 4.35 19.24
C GLN A 221 -9.13 2.89 19.61
N SER A 222 -9.84 2.17 18.75
CA SER A 222 -10.12 0.74 18.95
C SER A 222 -8.83 -0.07 19.02
N PHE A 223 -7.89 0.20 18.11
CA PHE A 223 -6.61 -0.50 18.09
C PHE A 223 -5.81 -0.26 19.37
N TYR A 224 -5.74 0.98 19.86
CA TYR A 224 -5.07 1.31 21.12
C TYR A 224 -5.61 0.49 22.30
N TYR A 225 -6.93 0.42 22.48
CA TYR A 225 -7.51 -0.37 23.57
C TYR A 225 -7.29 -1.88 23.41
N MET A 226 -7.31 -2.39 22.18
CA MET A 226 -6.98 -3.80 21.92
C MET A 226 -5.51 -4.10 22.27
N GLN A 227 -4.58 -3.21 21.91
CA GLN A 227 -3.17 -3.35 22.27
C GLN A 227 -2.96 -3.28 23.78
N LEU A 228 -3.72 -2.43 24.48
CA LEU A 228 -3.69 -2.34 25.93
C LEU A 228 -4.16 -3.63 26.60
N ASN A 229 -5.23 -4.24 26.08
CA ASN A 229 -5.69 -5.54 26.56
C ASN A 229 -4.62 -6.62 26.35
N VAL A 230 -4.02 -6.70 25.15
CA VAL A 230 -2.91 -7.62 24.87
C VAL A 230 -1.76 -7.41 25.87
N PHE A 231 -1.40 -6.15 26.14
CA PHE A 231 -0.35 -5.82 27.10
C PHE A 231 -0.69 -6.33 28.52
N TYR A 232 -1.91 -6.11 29.00
CA TYR A 232 -2.34 -6.59 30.32
C TYR A 232 -2.51 -8.11 30.41
N THR A 233 -2.80 -8.80 29.31
CA THR A 233 -2.84 -10.26 29.32
C THR A 233 -1.44 -10.87 29.31
N LEU A 234 -0.45 -10.15 28.77
CA LEU A 234 0.97 -10.57 28.75
C LEU A 234 1.71 -10.33 30.08
N HIS A 235 1.15 -9.57 31.03
CA HIS A 235 1.79 -9.17 32.29
C HIS A 235 0.94 -9.53 33.50
#